data_AF-A0A6V8PZG8-F1
#
_entry.id   AF-A0A6V8PZG8-F1
#
_cell.length_a   1.000
_cell.length_b   1.000
_cell.length_c   1.000
_cell.angle_alpha   90.00
_cell.angle_beta   90.00
_cell.angle_gamma   90.00
#
_symmetry.space_group_name_H-M   'P 1'
#
loop_
_entity.id
_entity.type
_entity.pdbx_description
1 polymer ?
#
loop_
_entity_poly.entity_id
_entity_poly.type
_entity_poly.pdbx_seq_one_letter_code
_entity_poly.pdbx_strand_id
1 'polypeptide(L)' 'QLSEVGGVHCQMIAPAYTSQTCSRCGFVHKLNRNGEIFKCRQCDCTLDADWNASLNILNLGLAQQSMVAGNMKGNVCL' A
#
# COMPACT_ATOMS: atom_id res chain seq x y z
N GLN A 1 8.60 -1.62 -25.16
CA GLN A 1 7.64 -0.54 -24.86
C GLN A 1 7.02 -0.88 -23.51
N LEU A 2 7.23 -0.18 -22.39
CA LEU A 2 7.28 1.27 -22.15
C LEU A 2 8.24 1.61 -20.98
N SER A 3 9.27 2.41 -21.23
CA SER A 3 9.84 3.45 -20.32
C SER A 3 11.28 3.80 -20.74
N GLU A 4 11.43 4.58 -21.81
CA GLU A 4 12.73 5.14 -22.23
C GLU A 4 12.84 6.66 -21.97
N VAL A 5 11.92 7.27 -21.23
CA VAL A 5 11.98 8.73 -20.99
C VAL A 5 11.53 9.07 -19.57
N GLY A 6 12.50 9.23 -18.67
CA GLY A 6 12.30 9.55 -17.25
C GLY A 6 12.52 8.33 -16.37
N GLY A 7 13.65 8.27 -15.66
CA GLY A 7 13.99 7.13 -14.80
C GLY A 7 12.89 6.85 -13.78
N VAL A 8 12.16 5.75 -14.00
CA VAL A 8 11.15 5.27 -13.05
C VAL A 8 11.89 4.52 -11.95
N HIS A 9 11.79 5.03 -10.71
CA HIS A 9 12.33 4.34 -9.56
C HIS A 9 11.37 3.22 -9.14
N CYS A 10 11.67 1.99 -9.56
CA CYS A 10 10.92 0.81 -9.15
C CYS A 10 11.51 0.24 -7.86
N GLN A 11 10.74 0.30 -6.77
CA GLN A 11 11.11 -0.34 -5.50
C GLN A 11 10.24 -1.59 -5.28
N MET A 12 10.90 -2.74 -5.14
CA MET A 12 10.23 -3.99 -4.79
C MET A 12 9.97 -4.01 -3.28
N ILE A 13 8.69 -3.93 -2.91
CA ILE A 13 8.24 -4.01 -1.52
C ILE A 13 7.70 -5.41 -1.28
N ALA A 14 8.20 -6.11 -0.26
CA ALA A 14 7.68 -7.42 0.12
C ALA A 14 6.21 -7.27 0.59
N PRO A 15 5.23 -7.90 -0.08
CA PRO A 15 3.82 -7.77 0.27
C PRO A 15 3.48 -8.69 1.45
N ALA A 16 4.01 -8.39 2.63
CA ALA A 16 3.68 -9.13 3.83
C ALA A 16 2.32 -8.64 4.37
N TYR A 17 1.28 -9.47 4.21
CA TYR A 17 -0.05 -9.34 4.85
C TYR A 17 -0.92 -8.13 4.45
N THR A 18 -0.60 -7.43 3.36
CA THR A 18 -1.32 -6.23 2.90
C THR A 18 -2.80 -6.47 2.57
N SER A 19 -3.20 -7.69 2.22
CA SER A 19 -4.60 -8.03 1.89
C SER A 19 -5.52 -8.16 3.10
N GLN A 20 -4.98 -8.19 4.33
CA GLN A 20 -5.75 -8.39 5.57
C GLN A 20 -5.61 -7.23 6.56
N THR A 21 -4.64 -6.35 6.34
CA THR A 21 -4.37 -5.15 7.15
C THR A 21 -5.29 -4.01 6.72
N CYS A 22 -5.93 -3.34 7.67
CA CYS A 22 -6.66 -2.11 7.38
C CYS A 22 -5.70 -0.95 7.17
N SER A 23 -5.75 -0.32 6.00
CA SER A 23 -4.96 0.88 5.66
C SER A 23 -5.25 2.09 6.55
N ARG A 24 -6.42 2.13 7.21
CA ARG A 24 -6.83 3.25 8.08
C ARG A 24 -6.34 3.10 9.53
N CYS A 25 -6.48 1.91 10.11
CA CYS A 25 -6.22 1.70 11.55
C CYS A 25 -5.13 0.66 11.84
N GLY A 26 -4.58 0.00 10.82
CA GLY A 26 -3.55 -1.04 10.98
C GLY A 26 -4.08 -2.39 11.49
N PHE A 27 -5.37 -2.53 11.77
CA PHE A 27 -5.93 -3.78 12.28
C PHE A 27 -5.87 -4.90 11.23
N VAL A 28 -5.24 -6.02 11.59
CA VAL A 28 -5.09 -7.20 10.73
C VAL A 28 -6.07 -8.28 11.17
N HIS A 29 -6.93 -8.72 10.27
CA HIS A 29 -7.86 -9.81 10.57
C HIS A 29 -8.24 -10.58 9.31
N LYS A 30 -8.29 -11.91 9.41
CA LYS A 30 -8.57 -12.82 8.27
C LYS A 30 -9.92 -12.54 7.63
N LEU A 31 -10.93 -12.20 8.44
CA LEU A 31 -12.29 -11.86 7.95
C LEU A 31 -12.44 -10.41 7.48
N ASN A 32 -11.36 -9.62 7.43
CA ASN A 32 -11.44 -8.27 6.88
C ASN A 32 -11.59 -8.29 5.35
N ARG A 33 -11.06 -9.31 4.66
CA ARG A 33 -11.22 -9.47 3.21
C ARG A 33 -12.25 -10.54 2.89
N ASN A 34 -13.21 -10.20 2.04
CA ASN A 34 -14.18 -11.12 1.47
C ASN A 34 -14.28 -10.90 -0.05
N GLY A 35 -13.48 -11.64 -0.81
CA GLY A 35 -13.36 -11.45 -2.27
C GLY A 35 -12.76 -10.10 -2.62
N GLU A 36 -13.52 -9.29 -3.35
CA GLU A 36 -13.18 -7.92 -3.79
C GLU A 36 -13.50 -6.86 -2.74
N ILE A 37 -14.23 -7.20 -1.68
CA ILE A 37 -14.63 -6.24 -0.64
C ILE A 37 -13.74 -6.41 0.60
N PHE A 38 -13.23 -5.29 1.11
CA PHE A 38 -12.57 -5.20 2.39
C PHE A 38 -13.46 -4.48 3.40
N LYS A 39 -13.74 -5.10 4.55
CA LYS A 39 -14.43 -4.49 5.69
C LYS A 39 -13.65 -4.68 6.97
N CYS A 40 -13.10 -3.61 7.51
CA CYS A 40 -12.41 -3.63 8.79
C CYS A 40 -13.40 -3.88 9.93
N ARG A 41 -13.12 -4.87 10.78
CA ARG A 41 -13.95 -5.16 11.97
C ARG A 41 -13.70 -4.25 13.17
N GLN A 42 -12.66 -3.41 13.12
CA GLN A 42 -12.27 -2.53 14.23
C GLN A 42 -12.76 -1.08 14.05
N CYS A 43 -12.70 -0.56 12.81
CA CYS A 43 -13.07 0.83 12.52
C CYS A 43 -14.21 0.94 11.50
N ASP A 44 -14.85 -0.19 11.15
CA ASP A 44 -15.94 -0.31 10.18
C ASP A 44 -15.66 0.25 8.78
N CYS A 45 -14.39 0.52 8.46
CA CYS A 45 -13.96 0.99 7.15
C CYS A 45 -14.27 -0.07 6.09
N THR A 46 -15.04 0.29 5.06
CA THR A 46 -15.38 -0.57 3.92
C THR A 46 -14.79 0.02 2.65
N LEU A 47 -13.99 -0.76 1.94
CA LEU A 47 -13.21 -0.37 0.76
C LEU A 47 -13.19 -1.53 -0.24
N ASP A 48 -12.77 -1.24 -1.47
CA ASP A 48 -12.30 -2.29 -2.37
C ASP A 48 -11.02 -2.93 -1.81
N ALA A 49 -10.90 -4.24 -1.93
CA ALA A 49 -9.82 -5.01 -1.32
C ALA A 49 -8.47 -4.77 -1.98
N ASP A 50 -8.46 -4.47 -3.28
CA ASP A 50 -7.25 -4.15 -4.03
C ASP A 50 -6.89 -2.68 -3.82
N TRP A 51 -7.87 -1.79 -3.71
CA TRP A 51 -7.64 -0.41 -3.26
C TRP A 51 -6.98 -0.37 -1.86
N ASN A 52 -7.49 -1.14 -0.91
CA ASN A 52 -6.89 -1.24 0.42
C ASN A 52 -5.48 -1.82 0.37
N ALA A 53 -5.23 -2.81 -0.50
CA ALA A 53 -3.89 -3.38 -0.69
C ALA A 53 -2.91 -2.34 -1.26
N SER A 54 -3.32 -1.54 -2.25
CA SER A 54 -2.53 -0.45 -2.83
C SER A 54 -2.15 0.60 -1.77
N LEU A 55 -3.09 0.98 -0.91
CA LEU A 55 -2.81 1.90 0.20
C LEU A 55 -1.79 1.32 1.19
N ASN A 56 -1.90 0.03 1.49
CA ASN A 56 -0.91 -0.63 2.35
C ASN A 56 0.48 -0.65 1.70
N ILE A 57 0.58 -0.94 0.40
CA ILE A 57 1.86 -0.90 -0.33
C ILE A 57 2.45 0.51 -0.32
N LEU A 58 1.63 1.53 -0.58
CA LEU A 58 2.05 2.93 -0.49
C LEU A 58 2.62 3.25 0.90
N ASN A 59 1.90 2.88 1.95
CA ASN A 59 2.33 3.11 3.33
C ASN A 59 3.66 2.41 3.64
N LEU A 60 3.88 1.18 3.16
CA LEU A 60 5.17 0.50 3.28
C LEU A 60 6.29 1.23 2.52
N GLY A 61 6.01 1.72 1.31
CA GLY A 61 6.98 2.45 0.50
C GLY A 61 7.41 3.75 1.17
N LEU A 62 6.47 4.51 1.71
CA LEU A 62 6.75 5.73 2.47
C LEU A 62 7.53 5.43 3.77
N ALA A 63 7.19 4.34 4.46
CA ALA A 63 7.93 3.91 5.65
C ALA A 63 9.38 3.51 5.33
N GLN A 64 9.63 2.84 4.20
CA GLN A 64 10.99 2.51 3.75
C GLN A 64 11.77 3.75 3.28
N GLN A 65 11.13 4.68 2.57
CA GLN A 65 11.75 5.95 2.16
C GLN A 65 12.16 6.83 3.35
N SER A 66 11.44 6.73 4.47
CA SER A 66 11.77 7.47 5.70
C SER A 66 13.10 7.03 6.33
N MET A 67 13.60 5.83 6.01
CA MET A 67 14.94 5.38 6.41
C MET A 67 16.04 5.79 5.41
N VAL A 68 15.66 6.32 4.24
CA VAL A 68 16.56 6.77 3.16
C VAL A 68 16.35 8.26 2.88
N ALA A 69 16.00 9.05 3.89
CA ALA A 69 15.82 10.49 3.78
C ALA A 69 17.16 11.24 3.69
N GLY A 70 17.89 10.93 2.62
CA GLY A 70 18.85 11.80 1.96
C GLY A 70 18.38 12.04 0.53
N ASN A 71 17.34 12.86 0.36
CA ASN A 71 17.09 13.67 -0.84
C ASN A 71 16.59 12.95 -2.13
N MET A 72 15.26 12.90 -2.35
CA MET A 72 14.68 13.18 -3.68
C MET A 72 13.15 13.35 -3.62
N LYS A 73 12.66 14.52 -4.07
CA LYS A 73 11.24 14.79 -4.32
C LYS A 73 10.83 14.07 -5.60
N GLY A 74 10.39 12.82 -5.51
CA GLY A 74 9.75 12.11 -6.61
C GLY A 74 8.23 12.08 -6.38
N ASN A 75 7.46 12.65 -7.30
CA ASN A 75 6.01 12.52 -7.28
C ASN A 75 5.64 11.03 -7.35
N VAL A 76 5.00 10.54 -6.28
CA VAL A 76 4.35 9.22 -6.26
C VAL A 76 3.13 9.32 -7.18
N CYS A 77 3.22 8.73 -8.36
CA CYS A 77 2.05 8.44 -9.18
C CYS A 77 1.50 7.07 -8.74
N LEU A 78 0.33 7.11 -8.11
CA LEU A 78 -0.58 5.97 -7.92
C LEU A 78 -1.36 5.71 -9.22
#